data_AF-A0A7W7GJ36-F1
#
_entry.id   AF-A0A7W7GJ36-F1
#
_cell.length_a   1.000
_cell.length_b   1.000
_cell.length_c   1.000
_cell.angle_alpha   90.00
_cell.angle_beta   90.00
_cell.angle_gamma   90.00
#
_symmetry.space_group_name_H-M   'P 1'
#
loop_
_entity.id
_entity.type
_entity.pdbx_description
1 polymer ?
#
loop_
_entity_poly.entity_id
_entity_poly.type
_entity_poly.pdbx_seq_one_letter_code
_entity_poly.pdbx_strand_id
1 'polypeptide(L)'
;MTLLASCATKTTTTKAGGVTTTVVQDSQWVTALISAGAVLFSSALAAWTAHHFTGRTEKARQDHAERQEESKRRHDSKLAEEQRVREQVIATATAISKMLHDFREKAGAAAEALNVDAAELYDECAALVRKHHDEALPVIEVMPDFDLRQRANNVFHIHGLWAAQTCEALVNGLALPDADGLDDSRERFYRHARTIIKDAAA
;
A
#
# COMPACT_ATOMS: atom_id res chain seq x y z
N MET A 1 -73.88 31.91 -17.22
CA MET A 1 -73.03 33.06 -17.57
C MET A 1 -71.80 32.55 -18.30
N THR A 2 -71.84 32.52 -19.64
CA THR A 2 -70.64 32.65 -20.48
C THR A 2 -71.09 33.17 -21.84
N LEU A 3 -70.56 34.33 -22.22
CA LEU A 3 -70.95 35.12 -23.38
C LEU A 3 -70.58 34.40 -24.68
N LEU A 4 -71.56 34.25 -25.57
CA LEU A 4 -71.35 34.15 -27.01
C LEU A 4 -70.73 35.48 -27.47
N ALA A 5 -69.41 35.57 -27.44
CA ALA A 5 -68.71 36.64 -28.14
C ALA A 5 -68.80 36.33 -29.63
N SER A 6 -69.79 36.93 -30.30
CA SER A 6 -69.85 36.94 -31.76
C SER A 6 -68.53 37.50 -32.28
N CYS A 7 -67.80 36.69 -33.04
CA CYS A 7 -66.61 37.10 -33.75
C CYS A 7 -67.02 38.11 -34.83
N ALA A 8 -67.05 39.39 -34.47
CA ALA A 8 -67.25 40.47 -35.43
C ALA A 8 -65.95 40.66 -36.20
N THR A 9 -65.83 39.97 -37.33
CA THR A 9 -64.76 40.19 -38.31
C THR A 9 -64.89 41.63 -38.83
N LYS A 10 -64.02 42.53 -38.35
CA LYS A 10 -63.90 43.87 -38.93
C LYS A 10 -63.06 43.78 -40.20
N THR A 11 -63.73 43.84 -41.34
CA THR A 11 -63.09 43.95 -42.64
C THR A 11 -62.90 45.44 -42.96
N THR A 12 -61.67 45.94 -42.95
CA THR A 12 -61.36 47.30 -43.37
C THR A 12 -60.88 47.27 -44.81
N THR A 13 -61.68 47.80 -45.74
CA THR A 13 -61.33 47.89 -47.15
C THR A 13 -60.87 49.31 -47.48
N THR A 14 -59.57 49.52 -47.68
CA THR A 14 -59.03 50.76 -48.24
C THR A 14 -58.73 50.55 -49.72
N LYS A 15 -59.33 51.38 -50.59
CA LYS A 15 -59.18 51.27 -52.04
C LYS A 15 -58.25 52.37 -52.54
N ALA A 16 -57.04 51.99 -52.94
CA ALA A 16 -56.16 52.83 -53.75
C ALA A 16 -55.59 51.98 -54.90
N GLY A 17 -55.89 52.35 -56.15
CA GLY A 17 -55.11 51.92 -57.31
C GLY A 17 -55.01 50.41 -57.61
N GLY A 18 -56.14 49.68 -57.63
CA GLY A 18 -56.27 48.49 -58.49
C GLY A 18 -55.59 47.18 -58.06
N VAL A 19 -55.15 47.02 -56.80
CA VAL A 19 -54.76 45.71 -56.24
C VAL A 19 -55.55 45.45 -54.97
N THR A 20 -56.29 44.34 -54.93
CA THR A 20 -57.04 43.91 -53.75
C THR A 20 -56.12 43.05 -52.88
N THR A 21 -55.53 43.62 -51.84
CA THR A 21 -54.82 42.85 -50.80
C THR A 21 -55.78 42.55 -49.65
N THR A 22 -56.23 41.30 -49.55
CA THR A 22 -56.94 40.82 -48.36
C THR A 22 -55.91 40.42 -47.32
N VAL A 23 -55.67 41.29 -46.33
CA VAL A 23 -54.93 40.88 -45.13
C VAL A 23 -55.92 40.16 -44.22
N VAL A 24 -55.88 38.82 -44.24
CA VAL A 24 -56.56 38.00 -43.23
C VAL A 24 -55.75 38.14 -41.96
N GLN A 25 -56.34 38.77 -40.94
CA GLN A 25 -55.73 38.84 -39.61
C GLN A 25 -55.92 37.47 -38.94
N ASP A 26 -55.10 36.50 -39.32
CA ASP A 26 -55.16 35.14 -38.79
C ASP A 26 -54.78 35.10 -37.31
N SER A 27 -55.52 34.27 -36.60
CA SER A 27 -55.59 34.11 -35.15
C SER A 27 -54.23 33.94 -34.47
N GLN A 28 -53.66 35.05 -33.98
CA GLN A 28 -52.40 35.08 -33.21
C GLN A 28 -52.38 34.11 -32.00
N TRP A 29 -53.54 33.75 -31.47
CA TRP A 29 -53.66 32.84 -30.32
C TRP A 29 -53.43 31.37 -30.67
N VAL A 30 -53.74 30.93 -31.90
CA VAL A 30 -53.55 29.52 -32.33
C VAL A 30 -52.06 29.23 -32.53
N THR A 31 -51.34 30.16 -33.14
CA THR A 31 -49.88 30.08 -33.34
C THR A 31 -49.14 30.15 -32.00
N ALA A 32 -49.64 30.92 -31.03
CA ALA A 32 -49.10 30.99 -29.67
C ALA A 32 -49.30 29.67 -28.90
N LEU A 33 -50.45 28.99 -29.07
CA LEU A 33 -50.75 27.72 -28.41
C LEU A 33 -49.92 26.55 -28.96
N ILE A 34 -49.72 26.48 -30.28
CA ILE A 34 -48.89 25.46 -30.93
C ILE A 34 -47.42 25.64 -30.57
N SER A 35 -46.92 26.89 -30.53
CA SER A 35 -45.54 27.17 -30.14
C SER A 35 -45.29 26.93 -28.64
N ALA A 36 -46.21 27.31 -27.75
CA ALA A 36 -46.12 26.98 -26.33
C ALA A 36 -46.15 25.47 -26.06
N GLY A 37 -46.98 24.71 -26.79
CA GLY A 37 -47.00 23.25 -26.73
C GLY A 37 -45.68 22.60 -27.19
N ALA A 38 -45.12 23.05 -28.32
CA ALA A 38 -43.85 22.54 -28.83
C ALA A 38 -42.66 22.80 -27.87
N VAL A 39 -42.67 23.94 -27.16
CA VAL A 39 -41.64 24.29 -26.16
C VAL A 39 -41.74 23.38 -24.92
N LEU A 40 -42.94 23.05 -24.46
CA LEU A 40 -43.15 22.16 -23.31
C LEU A 40 -42.76 20.71 -23.62
N PHE A 41 -43.10 20.18 -24.81
CA PHE A 41 -42.68 18.83 -25.21
C PHE A 41 -41.17 18.75 -25.43
N SER A 42 -40.55 19.77 -26.04
CA SER A 42 -39.10 19.79 -26.28
C SER A 42 -38.31 19.91 -24.98
N SER A 43 -38.77 20.74 -24.04
CA SER A 43 -38.13 20.87 -22.72
C SER A 43 -38.30 19.62 -21.86
N ALA A 44 -39.46 18.95 -21.92
CA ALA A 44 -39.66 17.67 -21.22
C ALA A 44 -38.77 16.55 -21.78
N LEU A 45 -38.62 16.46 -23.11
CA LEU A 45 -37.72 15.50 -23.76
C LEU A 45 -36.23 15.80 -23.48
N ALA A 46 -35.84 17.07 -23.49
CA ALA A 46 -34.49 17.49 -23.12
C ALA A 46 -34.20 17.21 -21.63
N ALA A 47 -35.15 17.46 -20.74
CA ALA A 47 -35.01 17.16 -19.31
C ALA A 47 -34.95 15.65 -19.05
N TRP A 48 -35.76 14.85 -19.74
CA TRP A 48 -35.75 13.39 -19.62
C TRP A 48 -34.46 12.78 -20.15
N THR A 49 -33.98 13.20 -21.32
CA THR A 49 -32.71 12.72 -21.89
C THR A 49 -31.54 13.17 -21.04
N ALA A 50 -31.49 14.43 -20.61
CA ALA A 50 -30.47 14.91 -19.67
C ALA A 50 -30.47 14.04 -18.41
N HIS A 51 -31.58 13.91 -17.69
CA HIS A 51 -31.64 13.13 -16.46
C HIS A 51 -31.23 11.65 -16.66
N HIS A 52 -31.63 11.03 -17.76
CA HIS A 52 -31.33 9.62 -18.03
C HIS A 52 -29.89 9.36 -18.45
N PHE A 53 -29.24 10.30 -19.14
CA PHE A 53 -27.82 10.24 -19.48
C PHE A 53 -26.94 10.69 -18.30
N THR A 54 -27.27 11.79 -17.63
CA THR A 54 -26.51 12.30 -16.49
C THR A 54 -26.50 11.31 -15.32
N GLY A 55 -27.63 10.65 -15.01
CA GLY A 55 -27.69 9.65 -13.95
C GLY A 55 -26.84 8.40 -14.22
N ARG A 56 -26.69 7.97 -15.48
CA ARG A 56 -25.81 6.84 -15.85
C ARG A 56 -24.34 7.25 -15.87
N THR A 57 -24.03 8.46 -16.33
CA THR A 57 -22.64 8.96 -16.33
C THR A 57 -22.14 9.28 -14.93
N GLU A 58 -23.00 9.79 -14.05
CA GLU A 58 -22.67 10.09 -12.66
C GLU A 58 -22.39 8.81 -11.88
N LYS A 59 -23.26 7.80 -12.02
CA LYS A 59 -23.07 6.48 -11.40
C LYS A 59 -21.80 5.78 -11.91
N ALA A 60 -21.54 5.82 -13.22
CA ALA A 60 -20.30 5.27 -13.77
C ALA A 60 -19.06 6.01 -13.24
N ARG A 61 -19.10 7.35 -13.10
CA ARG A 61 -18.01 8.14 -12.51
C ARG A 61 -17.80 7.80 -11.03
N GLN A 62 -18.87 7.65 -10.26
CA GLN A 62 -18.81 7.22 -8.86
C GLN A 62 -18.21 5.81 -8.74
N ASP A 63 -18.70 4.84 -9.52
CA ASP A 63 -18.16 3.48 -9.54
C ASP A 63 -16.69 3.42 -9.98
N HIS A 64 -16.25 4.35 -10.84
CA HIS A 64 -14.84 4.47 -11.24
C HIS A 64 -13.98 5.15 -10.15
N ALA A 65 -14.50 6.16 -9.46
CA ALA A 65 -13.83 6.83 -8.35
C ALA A 65 -13.66 5.88 -7.16
N GLU A 66 -14.70 5.12 -6.80
CA GLU A 66 -14.66 4.10 -5.74
C GLU A 66 -13.63 3.01 -6.07
N ARG A 67 -13.60 2.51 -7.31
CA ARG A 67 -12.58 1.53 -7.74
C ARG A 67 -11.16 2.09 -7.70
N GLN A 68 -10.97 3.36 -8.07
CA GLN A 68 -9.68 4.01 -7.96
C GLN A 68 -9.26 4.20 -6.50
N GLU A 69 -10.19 4.57 -5.62
CA GLU A 69 -9.92 4.74 -4.20
C GLU A 69 -9.62 3.41 -3.52
N GLU A 70 -10.38 2.35 -3.81
CA GLU A 70 -10.07 1.00 -3.33
C GLU A 70 -8.71 0.51 -3.83
N SER A 71 -8.39 0.74 -5.11
CA SER A 71 -7.08 0.38 -5.66
C SER A 71 -5.95 1.13 -4.98
N LYS A 72 -6.14 2.43 -4.69
CA LYS A 72 -5.16 3.24 -3.93
C LYS A 72 -4.99 2.72 -2.51
N ARG A 73 -6.09 2.50 -1.77
CA ARG A 73 -6.04 1.98 -0.40
C ARG A 73 -5.35 0.62 -0.33
N ARG A 74 -5.61 -0.29 -1.28
CA ARG A 74 -4.94 -1.59 -1.38
C ARG A 74 -3.45 -1.46 -1.72
N HIS A 75 -3.10 -0.52 -2.58
CA HIS A 75 -1.71 -0.25 -2.93
C HIS A 75 -0.95 0.33 -1.73
N ASP A 76 -1.53 1.31 -1.04
CA ASP A 76 -0.94 1.94 0.14
C ASP A 76 -0.79 0.94 1.30
N SER A 77 -1.75 0.04 1.50
CA SER A 77 -1.64 -1.01 2.51
C SER A 77 -0.55 -2.02 2.19
N LYS A 78 -0.35 -2.36 0.91
CA LYS A 78 0.75 -3.24 0.47
C LYS A 78 2.10 -2.59 0.70
N LEU A 79 2.26 -1.33 0.29
CA LEU A 79 3.50 -0.58 0.51
C LEU A 79 3.85 -0.45 2.00
N ALA A 80 2.86 -0.20 2.86
CA ALA A 80 3.08 -0.12 4.29
C ALA A 80 3.56 -1.46 4.88
N GLU A 81 2.98 -2.58 4.42
CA GLU A 81 3.40 -3.93 4.84
C GLU A 81 4.82 -4.25 4.36
N GLU A 82 5.15 -3.93 3.11
CA GLU A 82 6.49 -4.11 2.54
C GLU A 82 7.55 -3.32 3.30
N GLN A 83 7.25 -2.05 3.63
CA GLN A 83 8.13 -1.21 4.44
C GLN A 83 8.35 -1.80 5.83
N ARG A 84 7.28 -2.23 6.49
CA ARG A 84 7.35 -2.87 7.81
C ARG A 84 8.24 -4.11 7.80
N VAL A 85 8.08 -4.99 6.81
CA VAL A 85 8.90 -6.19 6.66
C VAL A 85 10.37 -5.81 6.48
N ARG A 86 10.68 -4.84 5.60
CA ARG A 86 12.07 -4.40 5.38
C ARG A 86 12.69 -3.82 6.65
N GLU A 87 11.96 -2.98 7.38
CA GLU A 87 12.44 -2.39 8.63
C GLU A 87 12.79 -3.46 9.67
N GLN A 88 11.92 -4.48 9.84
CA GLN A 88 12.17 -5.58 10.77
C GLN A 88 13.38 -6.44 10.35
N VAL A 89 13.52 -6.74 9.06
CA VAL A 89 14.68 -7.48 8.53
C VAL A 89 15.96 -6.68 8.76
N ILE A 90 15.95 -5.37 8.50
CA ILE A 90 17.11 -4.49 8.69
C ILE A 90 17.47 -4.38 10.18
N ALA A 91 16.48 -4.22 11.06
CA ALA A 91 16.71 -4.16 12.50
C ALA A 91 17.34 -5.46 13.03
N THR A 92 16.83 -6.62 12.61
CA THR A 92 17.39 -7.93 12.96
C THR A 92 18.81 -8.11 12.41
N ALA A 93 19.03 -7.75 11.14
CA ALA A 93 20.35 -7.80 10.51
C ALA A 93 21.37 -6.88 11.20
N THR A 94 20.92 -5.71 11.69
CA THR A 94 21.75 -4.77 12.44
C THR A 94 22.15 -5.36 13.79
N ALA A 95 21.21 -5.96 14.51
CA ALA A 95 21.49 -6.63 15.78
C ALA A 95 22.49 -7.78 15.62
N ILE A 96 22.30 -8.64 14.60
CA ILE A 96 23.24 -9.71 14.27
C ILE A 96 24.61 -9.14 13.88
N SER A 97 24.66 -8.09 13.06
CA SER A 97 25.93 -7.48 12.65
C SER A 97 26.70 -6.89 13.83
N LYS A 98 26.01 -6.24 14.76
CA LYS A 98 26.60 -5.69 16.00
C LYS A 98 27.16 -6.81 16.87
N MET A 99 26.37 -7.87 17.09
CA MET A 99 26.82 -9.06 17.81
C MET A 99 28.09 -9.65 17.18
N LEU A 100 28.11 -9.84 15.85
CA LEU A 100 29.26 -10.39 15.13
C LEU A 100 30.50 -9.50 15.22
N HIS A 101 30.33 -8.17 15.21
CA HIS A 101 31.42 -7.22 15.36
C HIS A 101 32.08 -7.36 16.74
N ASP A 102 31.29 -7.23 17.80
CA ASP A 102 31.79 -7.30 19.17
C ASP A 102 32.34 -8.70 19.49
N PHE A 103 31.71 -9.76 18.96
CA PHE A 103 32.18 -11.13 19.07
C PHE A 103 33.55 -11.31 18.42
N ARG A 104 33.74 -10.77 17.21
CA ARG A 104 35.01 -10.90 16.47
C ARG A 104 36.15 -10.14 17.14
N GLU A 105 35.85 -8.98 17.72
CA GLU A 105 36.82 -8.22 18.52
C GLU A 105 37.28 -9.04 19.73
N LYS A 106 36.34 -9.57 20.54
CA LYS A 106 36.69 -10.39 21.71
C LYS A 106 37.35 -11.71 21.35
N ALA A 107 36.85 -12.42 20.34
CA ALA A 107 37.44 -13.68 19.88
C ALA A 107 38.84 -13.48 19.28
N GLY A 108 39.10 -12.32 18.66
CA GLY A 108 40.44 -11.92 18.22
C GLY A 108 41.40 -11.74 19.40
N ALA A 109 40.96 -11.04 20.45
CA ALA A 109 41.73 -10.91 21.68
C ALA A 109 42.00 -12.27 22.37
N ALA A 110 41.00 -13.16 22.37
CA ALA A 110 41.13 -14.51 22.93
C ALA A 110 42.15 -15.37 22.18
N ALA A 111 42.22 -15.23 20.84
CA ALA A 111 43.16 -15.98 20.02
C ALA A 111 44.64 -15.58 20.25
N GLU A 112 44.88 -14.37 20.76
CA GLU A 112 46.23 -13.87 21.10
C GLU A 112 46.62 -14.16 22.56
N ALA A 113 45.67 -14.60 23.39
CA ALA A 113 45.87 -14.84 24.81
C ALA A 113 46.41 -16.26 25.11
N LEU A 114 47.00 -16.45 26.29
CA LEU A 114 47.41 -17.77 26.78
C LEU A 114 46.20 -18.53 27.35
N ASN A 115 46.24 -19.87 27.31
CA ASN A 115 45.10 -20.76 27.53
C ASN A 115 44.07 -20.34 28.61
N VAL A 116 44.49 -20.00 29.84
CA VAL A 116 43.54 -19.64 30.92
C VAL A 116 42.86 -18.29 30.62
N ASP A 117 43.63 -17.29 30.21
CA ASP A 117 43.11 -15.97 29.83
C ASP A 117 42.23 -16.08 28.57
N ALA A 118 42.59 -16.97 27.64
CA ALA A 118 41.78 -17.25 26.45
C ALA A 118 40.43 -17.89 26.82
N ALA A 119 40.40 -18.81 27.79
CA ALA A 119 39.15 -19.44 28.25
C ALA A 119 38.19 -18.41 28.87
N GLU A 120 38.68 -17.51 29.73
CA GLU A 120 37.88 -16.42 30.29
C GLU A 120 37.30 -15.52 29.18
N LEU A 121 38.11 -15.16 28.18
CA LEU A 121 37.65 -14.34 27.06
C LEU A 121 36.59 -15.06 26.19
N TYR A 122 36.66 -16.38 26.03
CA TYR A 122 35.61 -17.14 25.33
C TYR A 122 34.33 -17.31 26.15
N ASP A 123 34.41 -17.39 27.49
CA ASP A 123 33.23 -17.30 28.36
C ASP A 123 32.55 -15.93 28.24
N GLU A 124 33.34 -14.85 28.22
CA GLU A 124 32.85 -13.51 27.94
C GLU A 124 32.21 -13.38 26.55
N CYS A 125 32.75 -14.07 25.54
CA CYS A 125 32.14 -14.12 24.21
C CYS A 125 30.75 -14.77 24.27
N ALA A 126 30.59 -15.89 24.97
CA ALA A 126 29.30 -16.56 25.11
C ALA A 126 28.28 -15.67 25.85
N ALA A 127 28.71 -14.98 26.91
CA ALA A 127 27.88 -14.02 27.64
C ALA A 127 27.47 -12.83 26.75
N LEU A 128 28.40 -12.32 25.93
CA LEU A 128 28.14 -11.25 24.97
C LEU A 128 27.08 -11.66 23.94
N VAL A 129 27.19 -12.86 23.37
CA VAL A 129 26.22 -13.36 22.39
C VAL A 129 24.83 -13.47 23.02
N ARG A 130 24.73 -13.98 24.27
CA ARG A 130 23.47 -14.05 25.00
C ARG A 130 22.86 -12.67 25.21
N LYS A 131 23.65 -11.70 25.65
CA LYS A 131 23.19 -10.32 25.83
C LYS A 131 22.62 -9.73 24.53
N HIS A 132 23.33 -9.87 23.41
CA HIS A 132 22.83 -9.38 22.11
C HIS A 132 21.59 -10.14 21.64
N HIS A 133 21.49 -11.43 21.95
CA HIS A 133 20.30 -12.22 21.64
C HIS A 133 19.10 -11.70 22.42
N ASP A 134 19.25 -11.49 23.73
CA ASP A 134 18.20 -10.95 24.60
C ASP A 134 17.73 -9.55 24.13
N GLU A 135 18.67 -8.69 23.72
CA GLU A 135 18.38 -7.37 23.16
C GLU A 135 17.62 -7.45 21.81
N ALA A 136 17.91 -8.48 21.00
CA ALA A 136 17.33 -8.67 19.68
C ALA A 136 15.98 -9.41 19.69
N LEU A 137 15.69 -10.20 20.73
CA LEU A 137 14.49 -11.04 20.84
C LEU A 137 13.18 -10.31 20.52
N PRO A 138 12.90 -9.10 21.05
CA PRO A 138 11.64 -8.40 20.78
C PRO A 138 11.42 -8.09 19.30
N VAL A 139 12.50 -7.85 18.55
CA VAL A 139 12.44 -7.56 17.11
C VAL A 139 12.33 -8.85 16.31
N ILE A 140 13.01 -9.92 16.74
CA ILE A 140 12.96 -11.22 16.08
C ILE A 140 11.56 -11.82 16.20
N GLU A 141 10.98 -11.86 17.41
CA GLU A 141 9.69 -12.54 17.64
C GLU A 141 8.53 -11.99 16.81
N VAL A 142 8.51 -10.67 16.59
CA VAL A 142 7.45 -9.97 15.86
C VAL A 142 7.60 -10.04 14.33
N MET A 143 8.68 -10.64 13.81
CA MET A 143 8.83 -10.84 12.38
C MET A 143 7.77 -11.82 11.84
N PRO A 144 7.13 -11.53 10.69
CA PRO A 144 6.11 -12.41 10.13
C PRO A 144 6.69 -13.72 9.59
N ASP A 145 7.91 -13.69 9.03
CA ASP A 145 8.54 -14.86 8.41
C ASP A 145 9.13 -15.81 9.47
N PHE A 146 8.54 -17.00 9.59
CA PHE A 146 8.97 -18.01 10.56
C PHE A 146 10.40 -18.51 10.30
N ASP A 147 10.75 -18.78 9.05
CA ASP A 147 12.06 -19.31 8.67
C ASP A 147 13.17 -18.30 8.96
N LEU A 148 12.92 -17.01 8.73
CA LEU A 148 13.84 -15.93 9.04
C LEU A 148 14.05 -15.80 10.55
N ARG A 149 12.99 -15.94 11.35
CA ARG A 149 13.10 -15.97 12.82
C ARG A 149 13.98 -17.13 13.27
N GLN A 150 13.74 -18.33 12.75
CA GLN A 150 14.52 -19.50 13.11
C GLN A 150 15.99 -19.32 12.74
N ARG A 151 16.26 -18.80 11.54
CA ARG A 151 17.63 -18.52 11.07
C ARG A 151 18.32 -17.45 11.90
N ALA A 152 17.62 -16.37 12.26
CA ALA A 152 18.17 -15.33 13.12
C ALA A 152 18.56 -15.89 14.50
N ASN A 153 17.65 -16.61 15.16
CA ASN A 153 17.94 -17.29 16.43
C ASN A 153 19.09 -18.29 16.32
N ASN A 154 19.20 -19.00 15.20
CA ASN A 154 20.27 -19.96 14.98
C ASN A 154 21.65 -19.29 14.91
N VAL A 155 21.77 -18.06 14.39
CA VAL A 155 23.04 -17.33 14.38
C VAL A 155 23.53 -17.10 15.82
N PHE A 156 22.68 -16.61 16.71
CA PHE A 156 23.02 -16.42 18.13
C PHE A 156 23.33 -17.76 18.81
N HIS A 157 22.50 -18.78 18.57
CA HIS A 157 22.70 -20.09 19.18
C HIS A 157 24.06 -20.71 18.82
N ILE A 158 24.41 -20.74 17.54
CA ILE A 158 25.64 -21.37 17.06
C ILE A 158 26.89 -20.62 17.55
N HIS A 159 26.88 -19.28 17.53
CA HIS A 159 28.01 -18.48 18.04
C HIS A 159 28.18 -18.62 19.56
N GLY A 160 27.08 -18.62 20.31
CA GLY A 160 27.12 -18.80 21.76
C GLY A 160 27.57 -20.20 22.15
N LEU A 161 27.09 -21.23 21.46
CA LEU A 161 27.48 -22.62 21.70
C LEU A 161 28.96 -22.84 21.39
N TRP A 162 29.44 -22.37 20.24
CA TRP A 162 30.85 -22.52 19.86
C TRP A 162 31.78 -21.84 20.87
N ALA A 163 31.45 -20.63 21.32
CA ALA A 163 32.26 -19.93 22.33
C ALA A 163 32.30 -20.68 23.66
N ALA A 164 31.15 -21.17 24.14
CA ALA A 164 31.08 -21.97 25.37
C ALA A 164 31.88 -23.28 25.26
N GLN A 165 31.77 -23.99 24.14
CA GLN A 165 32.52 -25.22 23.88
C GLN A 165 34.04 -24.96 23.78
N THR A 166 34.43 -23.82 23.21
CA THR A 166 35.84 -23.42 23.11
C THR A 166 36.42 -23.13 24.49
N CYS A 167 35.68 -22.42 25.36
CA CYS A 167 36.04 -22.24 26.76
C CYS A 167 36.21 -23.59 27.47
N GLU A 168 35.22 -24.49 27.36
CA GLU A 168 35.27 -25.81 27.98
C GLU A 168 36.47 -26.64 27.48
N ALA A 169 36.76 -26.59 26.18
CA ALA A 169 37.89 -27.30 25.60
C ALA A 169 39.23 -26.76 26.12
N LEU A 170 39.38 -25.44 26.25
CA LEU A 170 40.60 -24.81 26.79
C LEU A 170 40.80 -25.14 28.27
N VAL A 171 39.75 -25.08 29.09
CA VAL A 171 39.80 -25.41 30.53
C VAL A 171 40.21 -26.87 30.74
N ASN A 172 39.70 -27.77 29.91
CA ASN A 172 39.93 -29.22 30.05
C ASN A 172 41.11 -29.75 29.22
N GLY A 173 41.80 -28.90 28.45
CA GLY A 173 42.89 -29.32 27.56
C GLY A 173 42.45 -30.25 26.42
N LEU A 174 41.23 -30.08 25.91
CA LEU A 174 40.65 -30.86 24.81
C LEU A 174 40.88 -30.18 23.46
N ALA A 175 40.59 -30.92 22.38
CA ALA A 175 40.59 -30.34 21.03
C ALA A 175 39.50 -29.27 20.89
N LEU A 176 39.84 -28.17 20.21
CA LEU A 176 38.90 -27.07 19.97
C LEU A 176 37.78 -27.49 19.01
N PRO A 177 36.55 -26.97 19.20
CA PRO A 177 35.44 -27.23 18.30
C PRO A 177 35.67 -26.57 16.94
N ASP A 178 35.15 -27.21 15.90
CA ASP A 178 35.19 -26.67 14.54
C ASP A 178 34.35 -25.38 14.41
N ALA A 179 34.86 -24.42 13.63
CA ALA A 179 34.27 -23.11 13.42
C ALA A 179 33.44 -23.00 12.13
N ASP A 180 33.42 -24.03 11.27
CA ASP A 180 32.72 -24.00 9.97
C ASP A 180 31.23 -23.64 10.08
N GLY A 181 30.58 -24.02 11.18
CA GLY A 181 29.17 -23.71 11.44
C GLY A 181 28.87 -22.22 11.63
N LEU A 182 29.86 -21.41 12.01
CA LEU A 182 29.69 -19.97 12.27
C LEU A 182 29.33 -19.22 10.99
N ASP A 183 30.14 -19.40 9.95
CA ASP A 183 29.95 -18.72 8.65
C ASP A 183 28.71 -19.20 7.90
N ASP A 184 28.41 -20.51 7.96
CA ASP A 184 27.22 -21.09 7.33
C ASP A 184 25.93 -20.54 7.97
N SER A 185 25.88 -20.44 9.31
CA SER A 185 24.72 -19.88 10.01
C SER A 185 24.43 -18.43 9.59
N ARG A 186 25.49 -17.62 9.47
CA ARG A 186 25.44 -16.22 9.03
C ARG A 186 24.91 -16.11 7.60
N GLU A 187 25.51 -16.86 6.67
CA GLU A 187 25.16 -16.79 5.25
C GLU A 187 23.74 -17.29 5.00
N ARG A 188 23.28 -18.33 5.72
CA ARG A 188 21.90 -18.81 5.66
C ARG A 188 20.88 -17.76 6.06
N PHE A 189 21.17 -16.94 7.07
CA PHE A 189 20.32 -15.82 7.47
C PHE A 189 20.29 -14.73 6.38
N TYR A 190 21.45 -14.20 5.98
CA TYR A 190 21.51 -13.10 5.02
C TYR A 190 20.98 -13.47 3.63
N ARG A 191 21.17 -14.73 3.20
CA ARG A 191 20.58 -15.22 1.96
C ARG A 191 19.06 -15.16 1.98
N HIS A 192 18.44 -15.66 3.06
CA HIS A 192 16.98 -15.65 3.20
C HIS A 192 16.43 -14.23 3.38
N ALA A 193 17.10 -13.39 4.17
CA ALA A 193 16.77 -11.98 4.33
C ALA A 193 16.74 -11.24 2.97
N ARG A 194 17.73 -11.51 2.09
CA ARG A 194 17.77 -10.93 0.74
C ARG A 194 16.60 -11.40 -0.13
N THR A 195 16.18 -12.65 0.00
CA THR A 195 15.00 -13.18 -0.72
C THR A 195 13.73 -12.47 -0.26
N ILE A 196 13.49 -12.38 1.04
CA ILE A 196 12.31 -11.71 1.60
C ILE A 196 12.24 -10.24 1.18
N ILE A 197 13.35 -9.51 1.21
CA ILE A 197 13.38 -8.11 0.78
C ILE A 197 13.03 -7.97 -0.71
N LYS A 198 13.48 -8.90 -1.56
CA LYS A 198 13.15 -8.91 -3.00
C LYS A 198 11.68 -9.26 -3.24
N ASP A 199 11.16 -10.23 -2.51
CA ASP A 199 9.77 -10.66 -2.62
C ASP A 199 8.80 -9.59 -2.08
N ALA A 200 9.21 -8.86 -1.02
CA ALA A 200 8.53 -7.66 -0.53
C ALA A 200 8.82 -6.40 -1.39
N ALA A 201 9.34 -6.54 -2.60
CA ALA A 201 9.52 -5.46 -3.56
C ALA A 201 8.79 -5.71 -4.88
N ALA A 202 8.11 -6.86 -5.01
CA ALA A 202 7.50 -7.37 -6.23
C ALA A 202 5.96 -7.32 -6.14
#